data_AF-A0A537I7B7-F1
#
_entry.id   AF-A0A537I7B7-F1
#
_cell.length_a   1.000
_cell.length_b   1.000
_cell.length_c   1.000
_cell.angle_alpha   90.00
_cell.angle_beta   90.00
_cell.angle_gamma   90.00
#
_symmetry.space_group_name_H-M   'P 1'
#
loop_
_entity.id
_entity.type
_entity.pdbx_description
1 polymer ?
#
loop_
_entity_poly.entity_id
_entity_poly.type
_entity_poly.pdbx_seq_one_letter_code
_entity_poly.pdbx_strand_id
1 'polypeptide(L)'
;MSVEIRDGLIHWIGPASQWQGSRPTVQIVDGRARTLIPGLMDCHVHYSSPGGPDWIARFSDPLPEISMRAIELAEASLRSGVTTARDMGAPQGVSIKLAHMARAGEINAPNIRAAGTWIAHRGTYVSFARHFGEAHELRDAIRMEIEKGAEMIKVALSGWNEGARPKDAAEIPFSEKLLSVAVEEAHRAGFKIACHANDPASCRRGARAGVDSLEHGMFLEQGDLEAMANNNTCLVPTMSVWDAMLYYAHAVDWPEARKKRAEDLKQGSRAAVIGAVRAGVQIALGTDAGGGAARHGRIAREAELMVECGLEPRDALIAATLSASKLIGEDERGTIEEGKIADLV
;
A
#
# COMPACT_ATOMS: atom_id res chain seq x y z
N MET A 1 25.56 -16.81 -8.91
CA MET A 1 25.25 -16.70 -7.46
C MET A 1 24.38 -17.89 -7.09
N SER A 2 24.46 -18.38 -5.86
CA SER A 2 23.62 -19.43 -5.29
C SER A 2 23.19 -18.99 -3.90
N VAL A 3 21.99 -19.40 -3.50
CA VAL A 3 21.40 -19.12 -2.19
C VAL A 3 21.02 -20.46 -1.58
N GLU A 4 21.46 -20.71 -0.35
CA GLU A 4 21.01 -21.86 0.43
C GLU A 4 19.93 -21.40 1.42
N ILE A 5 18.83 -22.16 1.47
CA ILE A 5 17.71 -21.90 2.37
C ILE A 5 17.59 -23.06 3.35
N ARG A 6 17.47 -22.77 4.63
CA ARG A 6 17.20 -23.74 5.70
C ARG A 6 16.13 -23.17 6.63
N ASP A 7 15.11 -23.96 6.92
CA ASP A 7 14.02 -23.60 7.84
C ASP A 7 13.37 -22.24 7.52
N GLY A 8 13.22 -21.93 6.22
CA GLY A 8 12.63 -20.67 5.75
C GLY A 8 13.56 -19.45 5.82
N LEU A 9 14.82 -19.62 6.21
CA LEU A 9 15.82 -18.54 6.29
C LEU A 9 16.91 -18.70 5.24
N ILE A 10 17.44 -17.58 4.76
CA ILE A 10 18.62 -17.55 3.90
C ILE A 10 19.84 -17.88 4.77
N HIS A 11 20.43 -19.06 4.55
CA HIS A 11 21.56 -19.56 5.34
C HIS A 11 22.91 -19.16 4.77
N TRP A 12 23.01 -19.09 3.44
CA TRP A 12 24.28 -18.80 2.77
C TRP A 12 24.06 -18.20 1.38
N ILE A 13 24.93 -17.27 0.99
CA ILE A 13 24.94 -16.66 -0.34
C ILE A 13 26.36 -16.68 -0.91
N GLY A 14 26.56 -17.28 -2.09
CA GLY A 14 27.89 -17.33 -2.69
C GLY A 14 27.95 -17.93 -4.10
N PRO A 15 29.12 -17.93 -4.75
CA PRO A 15 29.35 -18.67 -5.99
C PRO A 15 29.08 -20.16 -5.77
N ALA A 16 28.35 -20.82 -6.67
CA ALA A 16 28.01 -22.25 -6.52
C ALA A 16 29.22 -23.17 -6.28
N SER A 17 30.40 -22.79 -6.78
CA SER A 17 31.67 -23.50 -6.58
C SER A 17 32.23 -23.43 -5.16
N GLN A 18 31.78 -22.48 -4.35
CA GLN A 18 32.19 -22.27 -2.96
C GLN A 18 31.18 -22.84 -1.95
N TRP A 19 30.04 -23.37 -2.43
CA TRP A 19 29.04 -23.98 -1.56
C TRP A 19 29.57 -25.29 -0.97
N GLN A 20 29.53 -25.41 0.36
CA GLN A 20 30.08 -26.56 1.11
C GLN A 20 29.02 -27.60 1.51
N GLY A 21 27.78 -27.45 1.05
CA GLY A 21 26.71 -28.40 1.35
C GLY A 21 26.75 -29.67 0.48
N SER A 22 25.82 -30.59 0.76
CA SER A 22 25.70 -31.87 0.07
C SER A 22 24.49 -31.87 -0.86
N ARG A 23 24.70 -32.02 -2.19
CA ARG A 23 23.60 -32.00 -3.17
C ARG A 23 22.48 -33.02 -2.91
N PRO A 24 22.77 -34.27 -2.49
CA PRO A 24 21.72 -35.25 -2.20
C PRO A 24 20.81 -34.89 -1.03
N THR A 25 21.20 -33.94 -0.16
CA THR A 25 20.44 -33.56 1.04
C THR A 25 19.63 -32.29 0.86
N VAL A 26 19.59 -31.72 -0.35
CA VAL A 26 18.87 -30.47 -0.63
C VAL A 26 18.03 -30.60 -1.89
N GLN A 27 16.91 -29.89 -1.93
CA GLN A 27 16.18 -29.66 -3.17
C GLN A 27 16.92 -28.59 -3.98
N ILE A 28 17.27 -28.90 -5.23
CA ILE A 28 17.89 -27.94 -6.14
C ILE A 28 16.83 -27.29 -7.00
N VAL A 29 16.70 -25.96 -6.89
CA VAL A 29 15.91 -25.13 -7.80
C VAL A 29 16.87 -24.50 -8.81
N ASP A 30 16.77 -24.90 -10.08
CA ASP A 30 17.60 -24.35 -11.14
C ASP A 30 17.06 -23.00 -11.63
N GLY A 31 17.64 -21.93 -11.09
CA GLY A 31 17.33 -20.54 -11.47
C GLY A 31 18.19 -20.00 -12.62
N ARG A 32 18.96 -20.83 -13.35
CA ARG A 32 19.76 -20.34 -14.48
C ARG A 32 18.87 -19.67 -15.54
N ALA A 33 19.40 -18.64 -16.17
CA ALA A 33 18.68 -17.76 -17.10
C ALA A 33 17.52 -16.95 -16.49
N ARG A 34 17.41 -16.88 -15.16
CA ARG A 34 16.52 -15.98 -14.43
C ARG A 34 17.32 -15.02 -13.54
N THR A 35 16.67 -13.96 -13.10
CA THR A 35 17.20 -13.04 -12.09
C THR A 35 16.44 -13.28 -10.80
N LEU A 36 17.15 -13.67 -9.75
CA LEU A 36 16.60 -13.81 -8.41
C LEU A 36 16.51 -12.42 -7.75
N ILE A 37 15.34 -12.08 -7.22
CA ILE A 37 15.13 -10.82 -6.48
C ILE A 37 14.50 -11.12 -5.11
N PRO A 38 14.58 -10.21 -4.13
CA PRO A 38 13.77 -10.32 -2.92
C PRO A 38 12.29 -10.34 -3.29
N GLY A 39 11.48 -10.99 -2.46
CA GLY A 39 10.02 -10.96 -2.55
C GLY A 39 9.51 -9.52 -2.63
N LEU A 40 8.64 -9.26 -3.60
CA LEU A 40 8.08 -7.92 -3.80
C LEU A 40 7.04 -7.63 -2.72
N MET A 41 6.88 -6.36 -2.41
CA MET A 41 5.97 -5.89 -1.38
C MET A 41 5.05 -4.81 -1.92
N ASP A 42 3.76 -4.93 -1.61
CA ASP A 42 2.74 -3.94 -1.97
C ASP A 42 2.23 -3.23 -0.71
N CYS A 43 2.60 -1.96 -0.53
CA CYS A 43 2.24 -1.16 0.63
C CYS A 43 0.78 -0.66 0.63
N HIS A 44 0.02 -0.92 -0.45
CA HIS A 44 -1.36 -0.48 -0.54
C HIS A 44 -2.21 -1.41 -1.39
N VAL A 45 -2.98 -2.30 -0.75
CA VAL A 45 -3.96 -3.15 -1.42
C VAL A 45 -5.28 -3.23 -0.65
N HIS A 46 -6.32 -3.72 -1.30
CA HIS A 46 -7.64 -3.98 -0.72
C HIS A 46 -8.18 -5.33 -1.22
N TYR A 47 -7.86 -6.43 -0.54
CA TYR A 47 -8.26 -7.76 -1.01
C TYR A 47 -9.78 -8.01 -1.01
N SER A 48 -10.57 -7.18 -0.31
CA SER A 48 -12.03 -7.30 -0.33
C SER A 48 -12.70 -6.82 -1.64
N SER A 49 -11.95 -6.16 -2.53
CA SER A 49 -12.44 -5.63 -3.79
C SER A 49 -11.55 -6.07 -4.95
N PRO A 50 -12.10 -6.44 -6.12
CA PRO A 50 -11.32 -6.83 -7.28
C PRO A 50 -10.74 -5.65 -8.05
N GLY A 51 -11.07 -4.41 -7.68
CA GLY A 51 -10.78 -3.20 -8.47
C GLY A 51 -11.69 -3.08 -9.69
N GLY A 52 -11.32 -2.18 -10.61
CA GLY A 52 -12.07 -1.91 -11.84
C GLY A 52 -13.17 -0.85 -11.67
N PRO A 53 -14.10 -0.69 -12.62
CA PRO A 53 -15.04 0.44 -12.64
C PRO A 53 -15.98 0.50 -11.43
N ASP A 54 -16.47 -0.64 -10.94
CA ASP A 54 -17.43 -0.72 -9.83
C ASP A 54 -16.81 -1.16 -8.50
N TRP A 55 -15.49 -1.03 -8.37
CA TRP A 55 -14.71 -1.51 -7.23
C TRP A 55 -15.33 -1.12 -5.88
N ILE A 56 -15.79 0.13 -5.74
CA ILE A 56 -16.29 0.64 -4.47
C ILE A 56 -17.57 -0.08 -4.04
N ALA A 57 -18.44 -0.42 -4.99
CA ALA A 57 -19.68 -1.11 -4.72
C ALA A 57 -19.42 -2.53 -4.18
N ARG A 58 -18.28 -3.14 -4.54
CA ARG A 58 -17.92 -4.50 -4.13
C ARG A 58 -17.64 -4.63 -2.63
N PHE A 59 -17.34 -3.53 -1.94
CA PHE A 59 -17.24 -3.54 -0.47
C PHE A 59 -18.59 -3.69 0.24
N SER A 60 -19.71 -3.54 -0.47
CA SER A 60 -21.05 -3.75 0.08
C SER A 60 -21.62 -5.13 -0.25
N ASP A 61 -20.85 -6.00 -0.92
CA ASP A 61 -21.26 -7.37 -1.22
C ASP A 61 -21.45 -8.19 0.09
N PRO A 62 -22.22 -9.29 0.07
CA PRO A 62 -22.36 -10.17 1.22
C PRO A 62 -21.02 -10.69 1.74
N LEU A 63 -20.88 -10.81 3.07
CA LEU A 63 -19.64 -11.24 3.71
C LEU A 63 -19.03 -12.54 3.16
N PRO A 64 -19.81 -13.60 2.85
CA PRO A 64 -19.24 -14.82 2.26
C PRO A 64 -18.56 -14.55 0.90
N GLU A 65 -19.16 -13.71 0.05
CA GLU A 65 -18.61 -13.36 -1.27
C GLU A 65 -17.32 -12.54 -1.14
N ILE A 66 -17.32 -11.53 -0.26
CA ILE A 66 -16.13 -10.72 0.00
C ILE A 66 -14.98 -11.62 0.51
N SER A 67 -15.30 -12.58 1.39
CA SER A 67 -14.31 -13.44 2.02
C SER A 67 -13.69 -14.43 1.03
N MET A 68 -14.50 -15.09 0.18
CA MET A 68 -13.99 -15.98 -0.88
C MET A 68 -13.12 -15.21 -1.88
N ARG A 69 -13.59 -14.03 -2.30
CA ARG A 69 -12.84 -13.15 -3.20
C ARG A 69 -11.52 -12.70 -2.62
N ALA A 70 -11.48 -12.36 -1.33
CA ALA A 70 -10.26 -11.91 -0.68
C ALA A 70 -9.15 -12.97 -0.71
N ILE A 71 -9.51 -14.24 -0.55
CA ILE A 71 -8.57 -15.36 -0.68
C ILE A 71 -8.04 -15.45 -2.11
N GLU A 72 -8.93 -15.42 -3.12
CA GLU A 72 -8.55 -15.49 -4.54
C GLU A 72 -7.62 -14.34 -4.96
N LEU A 73 -7.92 -13.13 -4.50
CA LEU A 73 -7.14 -11.93 -4.83
C LEU A 73 -5.80 -11.89 -4.09
N ALA A 74 -5.73 -12.37 -2.85
CA ALA A 74 -4.47 -12.56 -2.14
C ALA A 74 -3.57 -13.56 -2.86
N GLU A 75 -4.12 -14.70 -3.29
CA GLU A 75 -3.38 -15.68 -4.07
C GLU A 75 -2.92 -15.12 -5.44
N ALA A 76 -3.75 -14.29 -6.10
CA ALA A 76 -3.36 -13.60 -7.32
C ALA A 76 -2.18 -12.64 -7.12
N SER A 77 -2.16 -11.89 -6.00
CA SER A 77 -1.00 -11.08 -5.62
C SER A 77 0.25 -11.95 -5.39
N LEU A 78 0.12 -13.05 -4.64
CA LEU A 78 1.24 -13.97 -4.39
C LEU A 78 1.84 -14.51 -5.68
N ARG A 79 1.01 -14.96 -6.62
CA ARG A 79 1.45 -15.46 -7.94
C ARG A 79 2.16 -14.40 -8.80
N SER A 80 1.95 -13.11 -8.52
CA SER A 80 2.65 -12.02 -9.21
C SER A 80 4.01 -11.66 -8.59
N GLY A 81 4.44 -12.39 -7.56
CA GLY A 81 5.69 -12.16 -6.84
C GLY A 81 5.56 -11.28 -5.59
N VAL A 82 4.34 -10.88 -5.21
CA VAL A 82 4.09 -10.16 -3.96
C VAL A 82 4.11 -11.14 -2.80
N THR A 83 5.18 -11.16 -2.00
CA THR A 83 5.27 -12.07 -0.84
C THR A 83 4.86 -11.40 0.46
N THR A 84 4.78 -10.06 0.51
CA THR A 84 4.29 -9.28 1.66
C THR A 84 3.38 -8.15 1.19
N ALA A 85 2.31 -7.85 1.92
CA ALA A 85 1.40 -6.76 1.56
C ALA A 85 0.81 -6.03 2.77
N ARG A 86 0.49 -4.75 2.61
CA ARG A 86 -0.37 -3.99 3.53
C ARG A 86 -1.78 -3.93 2.97
N ASP A 87 -2.71 -4.68 3.57
CA ASP A 87 -4.13 -4.50 3.28
C ASP A 87 -4.61 -3.24 4.01
N MET A 88 -4.86 -2.19 3.23
CA MET A 88 -5.12 -0.85 3.70
C MET A 88 -6.58 -0.63 4.11
N GLY A 89 -7.39 -1.68 4.13
CA GLY A 89 -8.62 -1.69 4.87
C GLY A 89 -9.76 -2.39 4.14
N ALA A 90 -10.65 -2.96 4.92
CA ALA A 90 -11.81 -3.70 4.45
C ALA A 90 -13.00 -3.52 5.39
N PRO A 91 -14.23 -3.66 4.90
CA PRO A 91 -15.41 -3.76 5.74
C PRO A 91 -15.38 -5.06 6.55
N GLN A 92 -16.17 -5.09 7.63
CA GLN A 92 -16.52 -6.33 8.34
C GLN A 92 -15.33 -7.14 8.90
N GLY A 93 -14.15 -6.52 9.05
CA GLY A 93 -12.94 -7.16 9.60
C GLY A 93 -12.30 -8.20 8.69
N VAL A 94 -12.64 -8.22 7.39
CA VAL A 94 -12.11 -9.21 6.43
C VAL A 94 -10.60 -9.15 6.33
N SER A 95 -10.00 -7.95 6.27
CA SER A 95 -8.55 -7.77 6.14
C SER A 95 -7.78 -8.42 7.29
N ILE A 96 -8.25 -8.24 8.53
CA ILE A 96 -7.63 -8.83 9.74
C ILE A 96 -7.72 -10.36 9.71
N LYS A 97 -8.90 -10.90 9.38
CA LYS A 97 -9.10 -12.37 9.31
C LYS A 97 -8.23 -12.99 8.21
N LEU A 98 -8.16 -12.35 7.05
CA LEU A 98 -7.31 -12.79 5.95
C LEU A 98 -5.83 -12.81 6.36
N ALA A 99 -5.36 -11.78 7.06
CA ALA A 99 -4.00 -11.72 7.59
C ALA A 99 -3.69 -12.85 8.58
N HIS A 100 -4.65 -13.17 9.47
CA HIS A 100 -4.51 -14.31 10.39
C HIS A 100 -4.42 -15.64 9.66
N MET A 101 -5.31 -15.89 8.69
CA MET A 101 -5.31 -17.13 7.90
C MET A 101 -4.02 -17.29 7.09
N ALA A 102 -3.52 -16.19 6.50
CA ALA A 102 -2.26 -16.19 5.76
C ALA A 102 -1.07 -16.57 6.67
N ARG A 103 -0.95 -15.92 7.84
CA ARG A 103 0.12 -16.22 8.80
C ARG A 103 0.02 -17.63 9.40
N ALA A 104 -1.19 -18.16 9.56
CA ALA A 104 -1.41 -19.53 10.01
C ALA A 104 -1.09 -20.59 8.94
N GLY A 105 -0.84 -20.19 7.69
CA GLY A 105 -0.61 -21.10 6.58
C GLY A 105 -1.87 -21.82 6.10
N GLU A 106 -3.06 -21.30 6.43
CA GLU A 106 -4.35 -21.88 6.05
C GLU A 106 -4.72 -21.59 4.59
N ILE A 107 -4.12 -20.53 4.01
CA ILE A 107 -4.33 -20.09 2.63
C ILE A 107 -3.00 -19.73 1.96
N ASN A 108 -2.96 -19.87 0.63
CA ASN A 108 -1.85 -19.40 -0.18
C ASN A 108 -1.97 -17.89 -0.41
N ALA A 109 -1.35 -17.11 0.47
CA ALA A 109 -1.38 -15.65 0.43
C ALA A 109 -0.01 -15.06 0.79
N PRO A 110 0.25 -13.79 0.45
CA PRO A 110 1.39 -13.05 0.98
C PRO A 110 1.32 -12.97 2.51
N ASN A 111 2.43 -12.63 3.16
CA ASN A 111 2.40 -12.12 4.52
C ASN A 111 1.65 -10.78 4.54
N ILE A 112 0.47 -10.74 5.15
CA ILE A 112 -0.40 -9.56 5.14
C ILE A 112 -0.34 -8.85 6.49
N ARG A 113 -0.16 -7.53 6.46
CA ARG A 113 -0.43 -6.63 7.59
C ARG A 113 -1.71 -5.86 7.32
N ALA A 114 -2.68 -5.95 8.22
CA ALA A 114 -4.02 -5.39 8.00
C ALA A 114 -4.24 -4.09 8.76
N ALA A 115 -4.76 -3.06 8.09
CA ALA A 115 -5.16 -1.80 8.70
C ALA A 115 -6.54 -1.83 9.38
N GLY A 116 -7.25 -2.96 9.31
CA GLY A 116 -8.63 -3.08 9.78
C GLY A 116 -9.61 -2.28 8.93
N THR A 117 -10.43 -1.45 9.57
CA THR A 117 -11.43 -0.60 8.93
C THR A 117 -10.90 0.83 8.81
N TRP A 118 -11.17 1.50 7.69
CA TRP A 118 -10.86 2.92 7.53
C TRP A 118 -11.51 3.79 8.61
N ILE A 119 -10.79 4.79 9.10
CA ILE A 119 -11.30 5.77 10.06
C ILE A 119 -11.50 7.12 9.33
N ALA A 120 -12.69 7.70 9.44
CA ALA A 120 -13.03 8.94 8.72
C ALA A 120 -13.91 9.86 9.57
N HIS A 121 -13.91 11.17 9.26
CA HIS A 121 -14.81 12.09 9.93
C HIS A 121 -16.28 11.76 9.55
N ARG A 122 -17.20 11.89 10.51
CA ARG A 122 -18.64 11.67 10.33
C ARG A 122 -19.18 12.46 9.15
N GLY A 123 -20.02 11.79 8.35
CA GLY A 123 -20.60 12.35 7.13
C GLY A 123 -19.65 12.38 5.92
N THR A 124 -18.51 11.68 5.98
CA THR A 124 -17.53 11.67 4.88
C THR A 124 -17.05 10.26 4.52
N TYR A 125 -16.32 10.18 3.41
CA TYR A 125 -15.67 8.98 2.88
C TYR A 125 -16.66 7.89 2.44
N VAL A 126 -16.81 6.79 3.19
CA VAL A 126 -17.70 5.67 2.84
C VAL A 126 -18.50 5.22 4.05
N SER A 127 -19.65 4.57 3.81
CA SER A 127 -20.59 4.15 4.86
C SER A 127 -20.03 3.11 5.83
N PHE A 128 -19.13 2.22 5.38
CA PHE A 128 -18.54 1.19 6.23
C PHE A 128 -17.36 1.67 7.06
N ALA A 129 -16.86 2.89 6.81
CA ALA A 129 -15.78 3.46 7.60
C ALA A 129 -16.21 3.64 9.06
N ARG A 130 -15.26 3.57 9.98
CA ARG A 130 -15.46 3.94 11.37
C ARG A 130 -15.49 5.47 11.46
N HIS A 131 -16.67 6.03 11.72
CA HIS A 131 -16.84 7.47 11.81
C HIS A 131 -16.57 8.01 13.21
N PHE A 132 -15.90 9.16 13.27
CA PHE A 132 -15.71 9.97 14.47
C PHE A 132 -16.16 11.41 14.21
N GLY A 133 -16.51 12.18 15.24
CA GLY A 133 -16.66 13.64 15.14
C GLY A 133 -15.59 14.37 15.92
N GLU A 134 -15.40 13.98 17.18
CA GLU A 134 -14.49 14.66 18.11
C GLU A 134 -13.23 13.87 18.41
N ALA A 135 -12.24 14.52 19.02
CA ALA A 135 -10.94 13.93 19.33
C ALA A 135 -11.03 12.66 20.21
N HIS A 136 -11.97 12.60 21.15
CA HIS A 136 -12.14 11.40 22.00
C HIS A 136 -12.69 10.22 21.19
N GLU A 137 -13.68 10.46 20.32
CA GLU A 137 -14.23 9.43 19.41
C GLU A 137 -13.16 8.93 18.43
N LEU A 138 -12.25 9.80 17.98
CA LEU A 138 -11.11 9.41 17.14
C LEU A 138 -10.13 8.49 17.88
N ARG A 139 -9.82 8.80 19.15
CA ARG A 139 -8.98 7.92 19.98
C ARG A 139 -9.65 6.56 20.20
N ASP A 140 -10.95 6.56 20.53
CA ASP A 140 -11.71 5.33 20.71
C ASP A 140 -11.77 4.52 19.42
N ALA A 141 -11.94 5.19 18.26
CA ALA A 141 -11.94 4.55 16.97
C ALA A 141 -10.62 3.83 16.66
N ILE A 142 -9.49 4.46 16.95
CA ILE A 142 -8.15 3.87 16.78
C ILE A 142 -7.98 2.66 17.71
N ARG A 143 -8.33 2.80 19.00
CA ARG A 143 -8.24 1.71 19.97
C ARG A 143 -9.09 0.51 19.57
N MET A 144 -10.31 0.74 19.09
CA MET A 144 -11.18 -0.34 18.64
C MET A 144 -10.59 -1.14 17.47
N GLU A 145 -9.89 -0.49 16.53
CA GLU A 145 -9.24 -1.23 15.44
C GLU A 145 -8.02 -2.02 15.95
N ILE A 146 -7.23 -1.46 16.87
CA ILE A 146 -6.12 -2.16 17.53
C ILE A 146 -6.64 -3.38 18.30
N GLU A 147 -7.68 -3.22 19.11
CA GLU A 147 -8.30 -4.31 19.90
C GLU A 147 -8.87 -5.43 19.02
N LYS A 148 -9.29 -5.10 17.79
CA LYS A 148 -9.75 -6.08 16.80
C LYS A 148 -8.61 -6.84 16.12
N GLY A 149 -7.37 -6.40 16.28
CA GLY A 149 -6.19 -7.00 15.68
C GLY A 149 -5.69 -6.29 14.42
N ALA A 150 -6.03 -5.02 14.21
CA ALA A 150 -5.35 -4.22 13.20
C ALA A 150 -3.86 -4.07 13.57
N GLU A 151 -3.00 -4.08 12.55
CA GLU A 151 -1.53 -4.05 12.67
C GLU A 151 -0.95 -2.69 12.26
N MET A 152 -1.83 -1.81 11.80
CA MET A 152 -1.55 -0.40 11.51
C MET A 152 -2.88 0.36 11.46
N ILE A 153 -2.82 1.70 11.44
CA ILE A 153 -3.99 2.57 11.39
C ILE A 153 -4.10 3.24 10.02
N LYS A 154 -5.32 3.29 9.46
CA LYS A 154 -5.62 4.02 8.23
C LYS A 154 -6.71 5.05 8.46
N VAL A 155 -6.37 6.32 8.24
CA VAL A 155 -7.32 7.44 8.29
C VAL A 155 -7.54 8.04 6.91
N ALA A 156 -8.74 8.57 6.67
CA ALA A 156 -9.09 9.31 5.47
C ALA A 156 -9.19 10.82 5.76
N LEU A 157 -8.25 11.59 5.21
CA LEU A 157 -8.17 13.05 5.39
C LEU A 157 -9.03 13.83 4.38
N SER A 158 -9.40 13.15 3.30
CA SER A 158 -10.16 13.66 2.16
C SER A 158 -11.36 12.76 1.89
N GLY A 159 -12.31 13.28 1.09
CA GLY A 159 -13.55 12.57 0.80
C GLY A 159 -13.32 11.52 -0.27
N TRP A 160 -14.14 10.47 -0.25
CA TRP A 160 -14.18 9.57 -1.38
C TRP A 160 -14.81 10.33 -2.56
N ASN A 161 -14.10 10.42 -3.67
CA ASN A 161 -14.67 10.92 -4.91
C ASN A 161 -14.08 10.12 -6.07
N GLU A 162 -14.91 9.69 -7.01
CA GLU A 162 -14.46 9.25 -8.34
C GLU A 162 -13.88 10.44 -9.11
N GLY A 163 -12.63 10.78 -8.77
CA GLY A 163 -11.98 12.03 -9.15
C GLY A 163 -12.37 13.18 -8.23
N ALA A 164 -11.40 14.04 -7.92
CA ALA A 164 -11.40 15.17 -6.97
C ALA A 164 -12.74 15.67 -6.38
N ARG A 165 -12.70 16.22 -5.18
CA ARG A 165 -13.87 16.88 -4.59
C ARG A 165 -14.38 18.04 -5.49
N PRO A 166 -15.69 18.30 -5.62
CA PRO A 166 -16.18 19.55 -6.21
C PRO A 166 -15.46 20.74 -5.57
N LYS A 167 -15.09 21.75 -6.36
CA LYS A 167 -14.29 22.91 -5.87
C LYS A 167 -14.97 23.66 -4.72
N ASP A 168 -16.30 23.59 -4.67
CA ASP A 168 -17.19 24.23 -3.71
C ASP A 168 -17.60 23.34 -2.54
N ALA A 169 -17.15 22.08 -2.49
CA ALA A 169 -17.48 21.18 -1.38
C ALA A 169 -16.83 21.66 -0.07
N ALA A 170 -17.65 21.91 0.95
CA ALA A 170 -17.22 22.38 2.28
C ALA A 170 -16.12 21.51 2.86
N GLU A 171 -14.97 22.04 3.29
CA GLU A 171 -13.81 21.27 3.77
C GLU A 171 -14.19 20.13 4.74
N ILE A 172 -13.54 18.97 4.62
CA ILE A 172 -13.75 17.88 5.58
C ILE A 172 -13.23 18.33 6.94
N PRO A 173 -14.00 18.16 8.04
CA PRO A 173 -13.62 18.67 9.35
C PRO A 173 -12.48 17.87 10.03
N PHE A 174 -11.57 17.27 9.27
CA PHE A 174 -10.39 16.58 9.79
C PHE A 174 -9.22 17.56 9.88
N SER A 175 -9.24 18.39 10.91
CA SER A 175 -8.20 19.42 11.15
C SER A 175 -6.82 18.83 11.45
N GLU A 176 -5.77 19.66 11.34
CA GLU A 176 -4.41 19.32 11.75
C GLU A 176 -4.35 18.87 13.22
N LYS A 177 -5.15 19.48 14.10
CA LYS A 177 -5.25 19.10 15.52
C LYS A 177 -5.79 17.68 15.69
N LEU A 178 -6.82 17.31 14.94
CA LEU A 178 -7.36 15.95 14.98
C LEU A 178 -6.36 14.94 14.39
N LEU A 179 -5.61 15.34 13.37
CA LEU A 179 -4.58 14.47 12.79
C LEU A 179 -3.42 14.23 13.75
N SER A 180 -2.95 15.26 14.47
CA SER A 180 -1.98 15.12 15.56
C SER A 180 -2.49 14.14 16.62
N VAL A 181 -3.76 14.24 17.00
CA VAL A 181 -4.40 13.30 17.94
C VAL A 181 -4.34 11.85 17.43
N ALA A 182 -4.60 11.63 16.14
CA ALA A 182 -4.54 10.30 15.55
C ALA A 182 -3.11 9.74 15.54
N VAL A 183 -2.14 10.55 15.12
CA VAL A 183 -0.72 10.19 15.09
C VAL A 183 -0.22 9.85 16.50
N GLU A 184 -0.48 10.73 17.48
CA GLU A 184 -0.13 10.52 18.88
C GLU A 184 -0.78 9.29 19.50
N GLU A 185 -2.00 8.93 19.11
CA GLU A 185 -2.66 7.73 19.62
C GLU A 185 -2.09 6.45 19.01
N ALA A 186 -1.88 6.43 17.69
CA ALA A 186 -1.30 5.30 16.99
C ALA A 186 0.14 5.02 17.47
N HIS A 187 1.00 6.04 17.46
CA HIS A 187 2.41 5.90 17.85
C HIS A 187 2.58 5.54 19.32
N ARG A 188 1.75 6.08 20.22
CA ARG A 188 1.78 5.70 21.65
C ARG A 188 1.44 4.23 21.87
N ALA A 189 0.59 3.68 21.01
CA ALA A 189 0.27 2.25 21.02
C ALA A 189 1.30 1.39 20.27
N GLY A 190 2.32 1.99 19.65
CA GLY A 190 3.35 1.29 18.88
C GLY A 190 2.94 0.95 17.44
N PHE A 191 1.89 1.58 16.92
CA PHE A 191 1.37 1.32 15.57
C PHE A 191 1.71 2.44 14.60
N LYS A 192 2.02 2.06 13.35
CA LYS A 192 2.16 3.01 12.23
C LYS A 192 0.80 3.54 11.78
N ILE A 193 0.79 4.74 11.22
CA ILE A 193 -0.41 5.39 10.66
C ILE A 193 -0.21 5.82 9.21
N ALA A 194 -1.20 5.49 8.38
CA ALA A 194 -1.29 5.84 6.97
C ALA A 194 -2.47 6.78 6.70
N CYS A 195 -2.29 7.72 5.78
CA CYS A 195 -3.30 8.73 5.46
C CYS A 195 -3.68 8.71 3.98
N HIS A 196 -4.97 8.51 3.69
CA HIS A 196 -5.51 8.79 2.36
C HIS A 196 -5.62 10.31 2.13
N ALA A 197 -4.92 10.82 1.11
CA ALA A 197 -4.88 12.24 0.76
C ALA A 197 -5.03 12.47 -0.75
N ASN A 198 -6.23 12.87 -1.18
CA ASN A 198 -6.63 13.04 -2.59
C ASN A 198 -7.08 14.48 -2.94
N ASP A 199 -6.72 15.46 -2.11
CA ASP A 199 -6.89 16.88 -2.39
C ASP A 199 -5.73 17.71 -1.80
N PRO A 200 -5.47 18.94 -2.29
CA PRO A 200 -4.33 19.75 -1.83
C PRO A 200 -4.30 20.01 -0.32
N ALA A 201 -5.45 20.20 0.32
CA ALA A 201 -5.50 20.45 1.76
C ALA A 201 -5.12 19.19 2.54
N SER A 202 -5.63 18.02 2.12
CA SER A 202 -5.28 16.73 2.73
C SER A 202 -3.81 16.36 2.53
N CYS A 203 -3.22 16.62 1.35
CA CYS A 203 -1.80 16.35 1.08
C CYS A 203 -0.91 17.19 2.00
N ARG A 204 -1.16 18.50 2.07
CA ARG A 204 -0.43 19.42 2.96
C ARG A 204 -0.54 19.02 4.43
N ARG A 205 -1.76 18.72 4.90
CA ARG A 205 -2.00 18.29 6.29
C ARG A 205 -1.25 17.00 6.61
N GLY A 206 -1.37 15.99 5.76
CA GLY A 206 -0.70 14.70 5.93
C GLY A 206 0.82 14.82 5.93
N ALA A 207 1.40 15.58 4.99
CA ALA A 207 2.84 15.82 4.90
C ALA A 207 3.46 16.42 6.17
N ARG A 208 2.73 17.30 6.86
CA ARG A 208 3.21 18.03 8.04
C ARG A 208 2.95 17.32 9.36
N ALA A 209 2.10 16.30 9.37
CA ALA A 209 1.58 15.70 10.60
C ALA A 209 2.48 14.63 11.23
N GLY A 210 3.57 14.21 10.56
CA GLY A 210 4.42 13.13 11.06
C GLY A 210 3.78 11.74 10.94
N VAL A 211 2.95 11.51 9.92
CA VAL A 211 2.40 10.19 9.61
C VAL A 211 3.49 9.31 8.99
N ASP A 212 3.39 7.98 9.15
CA ASP A 212 4.38 7.05 8.60
C ASP A 212 4.31 6.95 7.07
N SER A 213 3.10 7.05 6.52
CA SER A 213 2.90 7.07 5.07
C SER A 213 1.75 7.98 4.63
N LEU A 214 2.01 8.71 3.55
CA LEU A 214 1.00 9.44 2.80
C LEU A 214 0.67 8.67 1.53
N GLU A 215 -0.60 8.34 1.38
CA GLU A 215 -1.08 7.56 0.25
C GLU A 215 -1.56 8.48 -0.87
N HIS A 216 -1.24 8.11 -2.11
CA HIS A 216 -1.50 8.82 -3.35
C HIS A 216 -0.74 10.14 -3.53
N GLY A 217 -1.01 11.17 -2.72
CA GLY A 217 -0.18 12.38 -2.62
C GLY A 217 -0.06 13.25 -3.89
N MET A 218 -1.00 13.18 -4.84
CA MET A 218 -0.89 13.83 -6.17
C MET A 218 -0.88 15.36 -6.19
N PHE A 219 -1.07 16.02 -5.04
CA PHE A 219 -1.10 17.49 -4.92
C PHE A 219 -0.01 18.04 -4.00
N LEU A 220 1.08 17.30 -3.80
CA LEU A 220 2.20 17.73 -2.98
C LEU A 220 2.97 18.88 -3.64
N GLU A 221 3.13 19.97 -2.90
CA GLU A 221 3.99 21.09 -3.28
C GLU A 221 5.39 20.94 -2.65
N GLN A 222 6.34 21.77 -3.07
CA GLN A 222 7.72 21.70 -2.59
C GLN A 222 7.83 21.73 -1.05
N GLY A 223 7.13 22.66 -0.39
CA GLY A 223 7.16 22.76 1.07
C GLY A 223 6.53 21.55 1.79
N ASP A 224 5.63 20.83 1.13
CA ASP A 224 5.04 19.60 1.66
C ASP A 224 6.02 18.43 1.54
N LEU A 225 6.74 18.33 0.43
CA LEU A 225 7.79 17.33 0.22
C LEU A 225 8.96 17.52 1.20
N GLU A 226 9.38 18.77 1.43
CA GLU A 226 10.39 19.11 2.45
C GLU A 226 9.91 18.71 3.86
N ALA A 227 8.63 18.94 4.18
CA ALA A 227 8.06 18.49 5.45
C ALA A 227 8.04 16.96 5.57
N MET A 228 7.68 16.24 4.50
CA MET A 228 7.72 14.76 4.48
C MET A 228 9.14 14.24 4.71
N ALA A 229 10.14 14.81 4.06
CA ALA A 229 11.54 14.43 4.23
C ALA A 229 12.01 14.65 5.67
N ASN A 230 11.69 15.80 6.27
CA ASN A 230 12.04 16.11 7.66
C ASN A 230 11.33 15.20 8.68
N ASN A 231 10.10 14.79 8.38
CA ASN A 231 9.28 13.95 9.25
C ASN A 231 9.49 12.45 9.04
N ASN A 232 10.31 12.04 8.06
CA ASN A 232 10.43 10.65 7.59
C ASN A 232 9.08 10.04 7.13
N THR A 233 8.18 10.87 6.60
CA THR A 233 6.92 10.40 6.03
C THR A 233 7.18 9.79 4.65
N CYS A 234 6.80 8.52 4.48
CA CYS A 234 6.95 7.83 3.20
C CYS A 234 5.83 8.19 2.22
N LEU A 235 6.17 8.39 0.94
CA LEU A 235 5.19 8.47 -0.14
C LEU A 235 4.87 7.07 -0.67
N VAL A 236 3.58 6.73 -0.73
CA VAL A 236 3.06 5.56 -1.43
C VAL A 236 2.15 6.04 -2.56
N PRO A 237 2.64 6.10 -3.82
CA PRO A 237 2.04 6.95 -4.85
C PRO A 237 0.83 6.33 -5.56
N THR A 238 0.69 5.01 -5.62
CA THR A 238 -0.47 4.30 -6.20
C THR A 238 -0.79 4.74 -7.63
N MET A 239 0.25 4.95 -8.44
CA MET A 239 0.16 5.44 -9.81
C MET A 239 -0.73 4.57 -10.70
N SER A 240 -0.78 3.26 -10.40
CA SER A 240 -1.57 2.24 -11.08
C SER A 240 -3.07 2.55 -11.10
N VAL A 241 -3.58 3.26 -10.09
CA VAL A 241 -5.00 3.68 -10.04
C VAL A 241 -5.35 4.53 -11.25
N TRP A 242 -4.53 5.55 -11.51
CA TRP A 242 -4.79 6.53 -12.57
C TRP A 242 -4.51 5.94 -13.95
N ASP A 243 -3.47 5.11 -14.06
CA ASP A 243 -3.15 4.39 -15.28
C ASP A 243 -4.28 3.44 -15.70
N ALA A 244 -4.77 2.63 -14.75
CA ALA A 244 -5.90 1.74 -14.99
C ALA A 244 -7.20 2.52 -15.25
N MET A 245 -7.45 3.60 -14.52
CA MET A 245 -8.64 4.42 -14.71
C MET A 245 -8.70 5.02 -16.12
N LEU A 246 -7.60 5.57 -16.61
CA LEU A 246 -7.52 6.10 -17.98
C LEU A 246 -7.67 5.00 -19.03
N TYR A 247 -7.05 3.83 -18.81
CA TYR A 247 -7.25 2.68 -19.69
C TYR A 247 -8.73 2.32 -19.84
N TYR A 248 -9.48 2.20 -18.74
CA TYR A 248 -10.92 1.95 -18.80
C TYR A 248 -11.67 3.12 -19.43
N ALA A 249 -11.32 4.37 -19.08
CA ALA A 249 -11.96 5.56 -19.61
C ALA A 249 -11.90 5.63 -21.14
N HIS A 250 -10.80 5.18 -21.74
CA HIS A 250 -10.68 5.04 -23.19
C HIS A 250 -11.45 3.82 -23.73
N ALA A 251 -11.40 2.68 -23.04
CA ALA A 251 -12.05 1.45 -23.48
C ALA A 251 -13.59 1.55 -23.55
N VAL A 252 -14.20 2.31 -22.64
CA VAL A 252 -15.68 2.50 -22.58
C VAL A 252 -16.12 3.91 -22.98
N ASP A 253 -15.21 4.66 -23.62
CA ASP A 253 -15.44 6.01 -24.14
C ASP A 253 -16.12 6.99 -23.15
N TRP A 254 -15.48 7.21 -21.99
CA TRP A 254 -15.95 8.21 -21.03
C TRP A 254 -16.05 9.62 -21.62
N PRO A 255 -16.94 10.47 -21.07
CA PRO A 255 -16.98 11.89 -21.43
C PRO A 255 -15.62 12.56 -21.28
N GLU A 256 -15.27 13.43 -22.23
CA GLU A 256 -13.93 14.06 -22.30
C GLU A 256 -13.55 14.82 -21.03
N ALA A 257 -14.51 15.51 -20.41
CA ALA A 257 -14.29 16.19 -19.13
C ALA A 257 -13.84 15.22 -18.01
N ARG A 258 -14.37 13.99 -18.01
CA ARG A 258 -13.99 12.95 -17.04
C ARG A 258 -12.61 12.35 -17.37
N LYS A 259 -12.30 12.13 -18.65
CA LYS A 259 -10.97 11.69 -19.10
C LYS A 259 -9.88 12.71 -18.75
N LYS A 260 -10.10 13.98 -19.11
CA LYS A 260 -9.19 15.09 -18.77
C LYS A 260 -8.91 15.15 -17.27
N ARG A 261 -9.93 14.94 -16.44
CA ARG A 261 -9.77 14.91 -14.99
C ARG A 261 -8.86 13.77 -14.52
N ALA A 262 -9.05 12.56 -15.04
CA ALA A 262 -8.20 11.43 -14.71
C ALA A 262 -6.75 11.67 -15.18
N GLU A 263 -6.56 12.33 -16.31
CA GLU A 263 -5.24 12.76 -16.79
C GLU A 263 -4.60 13.79 -15.85
N ASP A 264 -5.34 14.81 -15.40
CA ASP A 264 -4.84 15.80 -14.44
C ASP A 264 -4.38 15.12 -13.12
N LEU A 265 -5.12 14.09 -12.64
CA LEU A 265 -4.74 13.30 -11.46
C LEU A 265 -3.50 12.43 -11.70
N LYS A 266 -3.39 11.79 -12.89
CA LYS A 266 -2.19 11.05 -13.30
C LYS A 266 -0.97 11.95 -13.33
N GLN A 267 -1.09 13.16 -13.88
CA GLN A 267 0.02 14.11 -13.93
C GLN A 267 0.41 14.61 -12.54
N GLY A 268 -0.55 14.85 -11.65
CA GLY A 268 -0.27 15.17 -10.24
C GLY A 268 0.50 14.05 -9.53
N SER A 269 0.08 12.80 -9.71
CA SER A 269 0.76 11.62 -9.14
C SER A 269 2.20 11.49 -9.66
N ARG A 270 2.42 11.70 -10.97
CA ARG A 270 3.76 11.75 -11.57
C ARG A 270 4.63 12.87 -10.97
N ALA A 271 4.07 14.07 -10.86
CA ALA A 271 4.77 15.22 -10.29
C ALA A 271 5.17 14.98 -8.83
N ALA A 272 4.30 14.34 -8.03
CA ALA A 272 4.58 13.96 -6.65
C ALA A 272 5.77 13.00 -6.54
N VAL A 273 5.84 11.96 -7.39
CA VAL A 273 6.97 11.01 -7.41
C VAL A 273 8.27 11.72 -7.79
N ILE A 274 8.26 12.54 -8.85
CA ILE A 274 9.43 13.33 -9.28
C ILE A 274 9.89 14.28 -8.17
N GLY A 275 8.95 14.96 -7.52
CA GLY A 275 9.23 15.85 -6.41
C GLY A 275 9.80 15.13 -5.20
N ALA A 276 9.24 13.97 -4.84
CA ALA A 276 9.70 13.13 -3.73
C ALA A 276 11.16 12.69 -3.93
N VAL A 277 11.53 12.23 -5.13
CA VAL A 277 12.92 11.89 -5.45
C VAL A 277 13.84 13.10 -5.26
N ARG A 278 13.46 14.27 -5.78
CA ARG A 278 14.28 15.49 -5.66
C ARG A 278 14.44 15.97 -4.22
N ALA A 279 13.41 15.80 -3.40
CA ALA A 279 13.39 16.22 -2.00
C ALA A 279 14.00 15.18 -1.04
N GLY A 280 14.39 13.99 -1.53
CA GLY A 280 14.90 12.91 -0.69
C GLY A 280 13.83 12.23 0.17
N VAL A 281 12.56 12.33 -0.21
CA VAL A 281 11.45 11.64 0.46
C VAL A 281 11.53 10.15 0.15
N GLN A 282 11.41 9.30 1.16
CA GLN A 282 11.35 7.85 0.95
C GLN A 282 10.09 7.48 0.17
N ILE A 283 10.25 6.67 -0.87
CA ILE A 283 9.15 6.12 -1.67
C ILE A 283 9.06 4.62 -1.43
N ALA A 284 7.87 4.12 -1.16
CA ALA A 284 7.56 2.69 -1.13
C ALA A 284 6.48 2.38 -2.18
N LEU A 285 6.60 1.21 -2.81
CA LEU A 285 5.65 0.78 -3.82
C LEU A 285 4.33 0.39 -3.15
N GLY A 286 3.23 0.98 -3.60
CA GLY A 286 1.88 0.50 -3.33
C GLY A 286 1.00 0.73 -4.55
N THR A 287 0.17 -0.24 -4.91
CA THR A 287 -0.60 -0.20 -6.18
C THR A 287 -2.00 0.36 -6.02
N ASP A 288 -2.51 0.32 -4.80
CA ASP A 288 -3.95 0.42 -4.47
C ASP A 288 -4.78 -0.64 -5.20
N ALA A 289 -4.22 -1.85 -5.45
CA ALA A 289 -4.95 -2.93 -6.08
C ALA A 289 -6.21 -3.30 -5.27
N GLY A 290 -7.35 -3.36 -5.94
CA GLY A 290 -8.66 -3.49 -5.29
C GLY A 290 -9.32 -2.15 -4.97
N GLY A 291 -8.52 -1.11 -4.77
CA GLY A 291 -8.92 0.30 -4.76
C GLY A 291 -8.88 0.93 -6.15
N GLY A 292 -9.83 1.81 -6.44
CA GLY A 292 -9.93 2.41 -7.78
C GLY A 292 -10.03 1.37 -8.90
N ALA A 293 -9.43 1.70 -10.04
CA ALA A 293 -9.41 0.84 -11.21
C ALA A 293 -8.32 -0.24 -11.19
N ALA A 294 -7.39 -0.20 -10.23
CA ALA A 294 -6.22 -1.09 -10.19
C ALA A 294 -6.61 -2.53 -9.85
N ARG A 295 -6.08 -3.50 -10.61
CA ARG A 295 -6.32 -4.94 -10.42
C ARG A 295 -5.16 -5.58 -9.66
N HIS A 296 -5.46 -6.59 -8.85
CA HIS A 296 -4.44 -7.44 -8.23
C HIS A 296 -3.58 -8.16 -9.27
N GLY A 297 -2.36 -8.51 -8.89
CA GLY A 297 -1.41 -9.23 -9.75
C GLY A 297 -0.65 -8.36 -10.77
N ARG A 298 -0.70 -7.03 -10.61
CA ARG A 298 -0.11 -6.06 -11.56
C ARG A 298 0.97 -5.17 -10.94
N ILE A 299 1.61 -5.61 -9.85
CA ILE A 299 2.62 -4.83 -9.11
C ILE A 299 3.75 -4.28 -9.99
N ALA A 300 4.19 -5.05 -10.99
CA ALA A 300 5.22 -4.63 -11.94
C ALA A 300 4.86 -3.32 -12.67
N ARG A 301 3.57 -3.07 -12.92
CA ARG A 301 3.12 -1.84 -13.60
C ARG A 301 3.38 -0.59 -12.75
N GLU A 302 3.24 -0.68 -11.43
CA GLU A 302 3.58 0.44 -10.54
C GLU A 302 5.08 0.77 -10.61
N ALA A 303 5.94 -0.25 -10.62
CA ALA A 303 7.38 -0.07 -10.78
C ALA A 303 7.74 0.54 -12.14
N GLU A 304 7.09 0.10 -13.23
CA GLU A 304 7.26 0.70 -14.56
C GLU A 304 6.85 2.18 -14.56
N LEU A 305 5.71 2.53 -13.94
CA LEU A 305 5.23 3.91 -13.84
C LEU A 305 6.21 4.81 -13.06
N MET A 306 6.86 4.27 -12.02
CA MET A 306 7.93 4.96 -11.31
C MET A 306 9.15 5.21 -12.20
N VAL A 307 9.54 4.22 -13.02
CA VAL A 307 10.64 4.39 -13.99
C VAL A 307 10.27 5.42 -15.08
N GLU A 308 9.03 5.45 -15.53
CA GLU A 308 8.51 6.49 -16.44
C GLU A 308 8.53 7.90 -15.82
N CYS A 309 8.69 8.03 -14.50
CA CYS A 309 8.93 9.28 -13.77
C CYS A 309 10.41 9.60 -13.57
N GLY A 310 11.32 8.76 -14.05
CA GLY A 310 12.76 8.97 -13.99
C GLY A 310 13.46 8.31 -12.80
N LEU A 311 12.80 7.38 -12.09
CA LEU A 311 13.53 6.49 -11.18
C LEU A 311 14.36 5.51 -12.00
N GLU A 312 15.58 5.20 -11.53
CA GLU A 312 16.34 4.08 -12.06
C GLU A 312 15.58 2.77 -11.78
N PRO A 313 15.59 1.76 -12.67
CA PRO A 313 14.92 0.48 -12.44
C PRO A 313 15.31 -0.19 -11.12
N ARG A 314 16.57 -0.02 -10.70
CA ARG A 314 17.06 -0.48 -9.39
C ARG A 314 16.31 0.17 -8.23
N ASP A 315 16.05 1.47 -8.30
CA ASP A 315 15.42 2.21 -7.21
C ASP A 315 13.92 1.93 -7.16
N ALA A 316 13.27 1.66 -8.30
CA ALA A 316 11.91 1.11 -8.33
C ALA A 316 11.83 -0.28 -7.66
N LEU A 317 12.81 -1.15 -7.88
CA LEU A 317 12.90 -2.43 -7.15
C LEU A 317 13.13 -2.24 -5.65
N ILE A 318 13.96 -1.26 -5.25
CA ILE A 318 14.16 -0.92 -3.83
C ILE A 318 12.86 -0.40 -3.21
N ALA A 319 12.10 0.43 -3.93
CA ALA A 319 10.78 0.89 -3.50
C ALA A 319 9.82 -0.29 -3.23
N ALA A 320 9.92 -1.35 -4.03
CA ALA A 320 9.12 -2.58 -3.92
C ALA A 320 9.68 -3.63 -2.95
N THR A 321 10.85 -3.40 -2.34
CA THR A 321 11.52 -4.38 -1.48
C THR A 321 11.99 -3.73 -0.19
N LEU A 322 13.21 -3.21 -0.12
CA LEU A 322 13.80 -2.62 1.09
C LEU A 322 13.02 -1.42 1.65
N SER A 323 12.59 -0.48 0.81
CA SER A 323 11.84 0.70 1.30
C SER A 323 10.45 0.30 1.78
N ALA A 324 9.81 -0.64 1.09
CA ALA A 324 8.53 -1.20 1.50
C ALA A 324 8.66 -1.98 2.81
N SER A 325 9.69 -2.82 2.98
CA SER A 325 9.90 -3.60 4.20
C SER A 325 10.06 -2.71 5.43
N LYS A 326 10.83 -1.62 5.30
CA LYS A 326 10.95 -0.59 6.34
C LYS A 326 9.61 0.09 6.64
N LEU A 327 8.83 0.44 5.63
CA LEU A 327 7.51 1.05 5.82
C LEU A 327 6.52 0.09 6.49
N ILE A 328 6.52 -1.19 6.11
CA ILE A 328 5.64 -2.21 6.69
C ILE A 328 6.08 -2.55 8.12
N GLY A 329 7.38 -2.55 8.40
CA GLY A 329 7.96 -3.03 9.66
C GLY A 329 8.34 -4.52 9.61
N GLU A 330 8.85 -4.96 8.46
CA GLU A 330 9.27 -6.34 8.17
C GLU A 330 10.76 -6.35 7.82
N ASP A 331 11.60 -5.86 8.73
CA ASP A 331 13.04 -5.64 8.49
C ASP A 331 13.79 -6.95 8.23
N GLU A 332 13.25 -8.09 8.68
CA GLU A 332 13.70 -9.45 8.40
C GLU A 332 13.43 -9.91 6.96
N ARG A 333 12.79 -9.07 6.14
CA ARG A 333 12.50 -9.28 4.70
C ARG A 333 13.06 -8.12 3.87
N GLY A 334 12.78 -8.15 2.56
CA GLY A 334 13.05 -7.04 1.62
C GLY A 334 14.46 -6.99 1.03
N THR A 335 15.37 -7.88 1.46
CA THR A 335 16.70 -8.05 0.84
C THR A 335 17.12 -9.52 0.89
N ILE A 336 18.02 -9.92 -0.02
CA ILE A 336 18.63 -11.26 -0.02
C ILE A 336 19.91 -11.18 0.83
N GLU A 337 19.77 -11.45 2.13
CA GLU A 337 20.86 -11.40 3.11
C GLU A 337 20.81 -12.62 4.03
N GLU A 338 21.98 -13.11 4.48
CA GLU A 338 22.05 -14.22 5.42
C GLU A 338 21.31 -13.87 6.73
N GLY A 339 20.53 -14.83 7.24
CA GLY A 339 19.69 -14.66 8.44
C GLY A 339 18.30 -14.08 8.19
N LYS A 340 18.03 -13.51 7.00
CA LYS A 340 16.69 -13.03 6.63
C LYS A 340 15.77 -14.15 6.18
N ILE A 341 14.46 -13.89 6.20
CA ILE A 341 13.45 -14.81 5.68
C ILE A 341 13.61 -14.97 4.17
N ALA A 342 13.52 -16.20 3.69
CA ALA A 342 13.72 -16.58 2.29
C ALA A 342 12.49 -16.28 1.39
N ASP A 343 12.04 -15.02 1.41
CA ASP A 343 11.05 -14.49 0.49
C ASP A 343 11.74 -14.07 -0.81
N LEU A 344 11.56 -14.86 -1.88
CA LEU A 344 12.30 -14.71 -3.13
C LEU A 344 11.38 -14.90 -4.35
N VAL A 345 11.67 -14.21 -5.45
CA VAL A 345 10.98 -14.33 -6.76
C VAL A 345 11.96 -14.73 -7.85
#